data_AF-A0A9E4LCF4-F1
#
_entry.id   AF-A0A9E4LCF4-F1
#
_cell.length_a   1.000
_cell.length_b   1.000
_cell.length_c   1.000
_cell.angle_alpha   90.00
_cell.angle_beta   90.00
_cell.angle_gamma   90.00
#
_symmetry.space_group_name_H-M   'P 1'
#
loop_
_entity.id
_entity.type
_entity.pdbx_description
1 polymer ?
#
loop_
_entity_poly.entity_id
_entity_poly.type
_entity_poly.pdbx_seq_one_letter_code
_entity_poly.pdbx_strand_id
1 'polypeptide(L)'
;MLLDRDFPPRYWSGSDGRTTRIWALQPEGKTLTELAARNRDCAHTHAVWSFDGERVLYHGRNRREGGWILGVCSPGGEVLREYDMPDAPYYGHVSAMQGKEALLLDGNVSDNLLTWLYHDGELARIEVIAAHNTEWGSLPGQTSHPHPLCAPDGRWISFNTTQKGRSDVAVVRV
;
A
#
# COMPACT_ATOMS: atom_id res chain seq x y z
N MET A 1 -10.14 1.38 13.88
CA MET A 1 -9.23 0.24 13.61
C MET A 1 -9.37 -0.18 12.15
N LEU A 2 -8.27 -0.54 11.49
CA LEU A 2 -8.30 -1.14 10.15
C LEU A 2 -8.35 -2.68 10.28
N LEU A 3 -9.15 -3.33 9.46
CA LEU A 3 -9.36 -4.77 9.48
C LEU A 3 -9.34 -5.34 8.07
N ASP A 4 -8.73 -6.53 7.96
CA ASP A 4 -8.88 -7.38 6.79
C ASP A 4 -9.99 -8.42 7.05
N ARG A 5 -11.01 -8.41 6.20
CA ARG A 5 -12.09 -9.40 6.19
C ARG A 5 -12.02 -10.22 4.92
N ASP A 6 -11.57 -11.45 5.07
CA ASP A 6 -11.53 -12.40 3.97
C ASP A 6 -12.87 -13.14 3.86
N PHE A 7 -13.46 -13.09 2.67
CA PHE A 7 -14.65 -13.87 2.34
C PHE A 7 -14.29 -14.96 1.31
N PRO A 8 -14.92 -16.15 1.40
CA PRO A 8 -14.71 -17.20 0.41
C PRO A 8 -15.12 -16.73 -1.01
N PRO A 9 -14.47 -17.21 -2.08
CA PRO A 9 -13.41 -18.23 -2.10
C PRO A 9 -11.98 -17.65 -2.19
N ARG A 10 -11.78 -16.35 -2.42
CA ARG A 10 -10.43 -15.77 -2.65
C ARG A 10 -9.92 -15.06 -1.40
N TYR A 11 -9.61 -15.86 -0.38
CA TYR A 11 -8.85 -15.41 0.78
C TYR A 11 -7.55 -14.73 0.31
N TRP A 12 -7.16 -13.63 0.95
CA TRP A 12 -5.92 -12.86 0.68
C TRP A 12 -5.87 -12.04 -0.62
N SER A 13 -6.57 -12.41 -1.70
CA SER A 13 -6.44 -11.75 -3.02
C SER A 13 -7.72 -11.04 -3.49
N GLY A 14 -8.42 -10.37 -2.56
CA GLY A 14 -9.64 -9.62 -2.85
C GLY A 14 -10.95 -10.39 -2.69
N SER A 15 -11.02 -11.24 -1.65
CA SER A 15 -12.28 -11.68 -1.02
C SER A 15 -13.20 -12.52 -1.93
N ASP A 16 -14.51 -12.31 -1.92
CA ASP A 16 -15.51 -12.96 -2.78
C ASP A 16 -15.53 -12.40 -4.23
N GLY A 17 -14.66 -11.44 -4.52
CA GLY A 17 -14.57 -10.75 -5.80
C GLY A 17 -15.52 -9.57 -5.98
N ARG A 18 -16.40 -9.30 -5.01
CA ARG A 18 -17.38 -8.18 -5.02
C ARG A 18 -17.17 -7.23 -3.84
N THR A 19 -16.95 -7.81 -2.67
CA THR A 19 -16.74 -7.15 -1.39
C THR A 19 -15.24 -6.94 -1.20
N THR A 20 -14.82 -5.76 -0.76
CA THR A 20 -13.41 -5.56 -0.46
C THR A 20 -12.98 -6.27 0.83
N ARG A 21 -11.67 -6.54 0.92
CA ARG A 21 -11.04 -7.08 2.13
C ARG A 21 -10.85 -6.00 3.21
N ILE A 22 -10.81 -4.73 2.85
CA ILE A 22 -10.37 -3.67 3.77
C ILE A 22 -11.58 -2.98 4.40
N TRP A 23 -11.59 -2.92 5.74
CA TRP A 23 -12.69 -2.36 6.52
C TRP A 23 -12.18 -1.46 7.64
N ALA A 24 -12.93 -0.40 7.94
CA ALA A 24 -12.75 0.39 9.14
C ALA A 24 -13.78 0.01 10.21
N LEU A 25 -13.31 -0.35 11.40
CA LEU A 25 -14.15 -0.55 12.59
C LEU A 25 -14.01 0.65 13.54
N GLN A 26 -15.14 1.25 13.90
CA GLN A 26 -15.29 2.17 15.02
C GLN A 26 -15.88 1.42 16.22
N PRO A 27 -15.07 1.06 17.24
CA PRO A 27 -15.51 0.18 18.33
C PRO A 27 -16.63 0.78 19.19
N GLU A 28 -16.54 2.06 19.53
CA GLU A 28 -17.47 2.74 20.43
C GLU A 28 -18.86 2.86 19.80
N GLY A 29 -18.89 3.24 18.51
CA GLY A 29 -20.12 3.31 17.72
C GLY A 29 -20.59 1.96 17.19
N LYS A 30 -19.77 0.91 17.31
CA LYS A 30 -19.97 -0.42 16.70
C LYS A 30 -20.26 -0.33 15.20
N THR A 31 -19.67 0.65 14.53
CA THR A 31 -19.86 0.88 13.10
C THR A 31 -18.73 0.20 12.34
N LEU A 32 -19.11 -0.58 11.33
CA LEU A 32 -18.19 -1.29 10.46
C LEU A 32 -18.41 -0.81 9.02
N THR A 33 -17.37 -0.21 8.45
CA THR A 33 -17.43 0.47 7.15
C THR A 33 -16.55 -0.25 6.14
N GLU A 34 -17.12 -0.57 4.99
CA GLU A 34 -16.37 -1.12 3.85
C GLU A 34 -15.55 0.00 3.19
N LEU A 35 -14.25 -0.21 2.98
CA LEU A 35 -13.38 0.74 2.30
C LEU A 35 -13.15 0.31 0.85
N ALA A 36 -14.19 0.46 0.02
CA ALA A 36 -14.15 0.07 -1.37
C ALA A 36 -13.51 1.14 -2.27
N ALA A 37 -12.89 0.69 -3.36
CA ALA A 37 -12.38 1.56 -4.42
C ALA A 37 -13.53 2.07 -5.27
N ARG A 38 -13.25 3.17 -5.96
CA ARG A 38 -14.11 3.66 -7.03
C ARG A 38 -14.09 2.65 -8.18
N ASN A 39 -12.92 2.15 -8.54
CA ASN A 39 -12.80 1.05 -9.50
C ASN A 39 -13.16 -0.30 -8.85
N ARG A 40 -14.35 -0.81 -9.18
CA ARG A 40 -14.86 -2.09 -8.65
C ARG A 40 -14.18 -3.33 -9.24
N ASP A 41 -13.39 -3.19 -10.30
CA ASP A 41 -12.54 -4.25 -10.82
C ASP A 41 -11.22 -4.40 -10.03
N CYS A 42 -11.03 -3.60 -8.98
CA CYS A 42 -9.87 -3.67 -8.10
C CYS A 42 -9.97 -4.81 -7.06
N ALA A 43 -8.89 -5.56 -6.88
CA ALA A 43 -8.68 -6.40 -5.72
C ALA A 43 -7.83 -5.66 -4.67
N HIS A 44 -8.44 -4.98 -3.69
CA HIS A 44 -7.63 -4.42 -2.61
C HIS A 44 -6.98 -5.50 -1.77
N THR A 45 -5.71 -5.26 -1.47
CA THR A 45 -4.88 -6.22 -0.74
C THR A 45 -4.25 -5.60 0.50
N HIS A 46 -3.65 -4.42 0.38
CA HIS A 46 -2.98 -3.76 1.51
C HIS A 46 -3.53 -2.35 1.72
N ALA A 47 -3.63 -1.97 2.99
CA ALA A 47 -3.92 -0.62 3.42
C ALA A 47 -3.25 -0.29 4.75
N VAL A 48 -3.15 1.01 5.00
CA VAL A 48 -2.54 1.59 6.18
C VAL A 48 -3.23 2.91 6.52
N TRP A 49 -3.26 3.26 7.80
CA TRP A 49 -3.70 4.59 8.24
C TRP A 49 -2.65 5.65 7.89
N SER A 50 -3.09 6.85 7.52
CA SER A 50 -2.24 8.03 7.59
C SER A 50 -1.83 8.31 9.04
N PHE A 51 -0.74 9.04 9.24
CA PHE A 51 -0.20 9.34 10.58
C PHE A 51 -1.17 10.17 11.44
N ASP A 52 -1.98 11.02 10.82
CA ASP A 52 -3.04 11.80 11.48
C ASP A 52 -4.30 10.97 11.78
N GLY A 53 -4.41 9.76 11.23
CA GLY A 53 -5.58 8.90 11.36
C GLY A 53 -6.81 9.37 10.58
N GLU A 54 -6.69 10.40 9.73
CA GLU A 54 -7.82 10.97 8.99
C GLU A 54 -8.10 10.22 7.68
N ARG A 55 -7.14 9.42 7.18
CA ARG A 55 -7.20 8.79 5.87
C ARG A 55 -6.68 7.35 5.92
N VAL A 56 -7.15 6.54 4.99
CA VAL A 56 -6.63 5.19 4.72
C VAL A 56 -6.00 5.20 3.33
N LEU A 57 -4.72 4.85 3.26
CA LEU A 57 -4.01 4.66 2.01
C LEU A 57 -4.06 3.18 1.65
N TYR A 58 -4.23 2.86 0.38
CA TYR A 58 -4.37 1.49 -0.08
C TYR A 58 -3.82 1.28 -1.47
N HIS A 59 -3.65 0.00 -1.80
CA HIS A 59 -3.48 -0.41 -3.18
C HIS A 59 -4.14 -1.76 -3.47
N GLY A 60 -4.39 -2.01 -4.74
CA GLY A 60 -4.98 -3.26 -5.21
C GLY A 60 -4.71 -3.52 -6.68
N ARG A 61 -4.77 -4.78 -7.10
CA ARG A 61 -4.55 -5.16 -8.50
C ARG A 61 -5.79 -4.78 -9.31
N ASN A 62 -5.61 -4.06 -10.42
CA ASN A 62 -6.70 -3.90 -11.40
C ASN A 62 -6.85 -5.24 -12.15
N ARG A 63 -7.99 -5.91 -11.98
CA ARG A 63 -8.24 -7.25 -12.53
C ARG A 63 -8.51 -7.25 -14.03
N ARG A 64 -8.91 -6.10 -14.58
CA ARG A 64 -9.34 -5.98 -15.98
C ARG A 64 -8.19 -5.58 -16.88
N GLU A 65 -7.47 -4.54 -16.51
CA GLU A 65 -6.41 -3.95 -17.34
C GLU A 65 -5.01 -4.43 -16.95
N GLY A 66 -4.88 -5.10 -15.79
CA GLY A 66 -3.58 -5.37 -15.18
C GLY A 66 -3.06 -4.16 -14.42
N GLY A 67 -1.84 -4.24 -13.91
CA GLY A 67 -1.27 -3.15 -13.13
C GLY A 67 -1.89 -2.98 -11.73
N TRP A 68 -1.80 -1.76 -11.19
CA TRP A 68 -2.22 -1.44 -9.82
C TRP A 68 -3.11 -0.20 -9.75
N ILE A 69 -3.96 -0.18 -8.75
CA ILE A 69 -4.68 1.00 -8.31
C ILE A 69 -4.08 1.41 -6.98
N LEU A 70 -3.73 2.69 -6.87
CA LEU A 70 -3.12 3.32 -5.70
C LEU A 70 -4.07 4.42 -5.24
N GLY A 71 -4.53 4.37 -4.00
CA GLY A 71 -5.64 5.22 -3.58
C GLY A 71 -5.61 5.64 -2.12
N VAL A 72 -6.46 6.62 -1.82
CA VAL A 72 -6.69 7.18 -0.50
C VAL A 72 -8.18 7.37 -0.30
N CYS A 73 -8.71 6.90 0.83
CA CYS A 73 -10.10 7.05 1.22
C CYS A 73 -10.26 7.55 2.66
N SER A 74 -11.43 8.07 2.99
CA SER A 74 -11.79 8.41 4.36
C SER A 74 -12.15 7.15 5.17
N PRO A 75 -12.10 7.20 6.51
CA PRO A 75 -12.66 6.16 7.38
C PRO A 75 -14.13 5.81 7.07
N GLY A 76 -14.87 6.75 6.47
CA GLY A 76 -16.26 6.59 6.06
C GLY A 76 -16.44 5.88 4.71
N GLY A 77 -15.36 5.48 4.04
CA GLY A 77 -15.41 4.80 2.75
C GLY A 77 -15.49 5.73 1.53
N GLU A 78 -15.37 7.05 1.73
CA GLU A 78 -15.31 8.00 0.63
C GLU A 78 -13.93 7.94 -0.04
N VAL A 79 -13.89 7.63 -1.34
CA VAL A 79 -12.66 7.62 -2.12
C VAL A 79 -12.26 9.05 -2.48
N LEU A 80 -11.19 9.54 -1.85
CA LEU A 80 -10.67 10.89 -2.01
C LEU A 80 -9.83 10.99 -3.30
N ARG A 81 -8.95 10.01 -3.52
CA ARG A 81 -8.05 9.93 -4.68
C ARG A 81 -7.80 8.49 -5.08
N GLU A 82 -7.71 8.25 -6.37
CA GLU A 82 -7.29 6.97 -6.96
C GLU A 82 -6.53 7.21 -8.25
N TYR A 83 -5.46 6.47 -8.43
CA TYR A 83 -4.67 6.44 -9.66
C TYR A 83 -4.65 5.02 -10.20
N ASP A 84 -5.09 4.86 -11.44
CA ASP A 84 -4.91 3.63 -12.19
C ASP A 84 -3.52 3.64 -12.83
N MET A 85 -2.76 2.57 -12.59
CA MET A 85 -1.39 2.39 -13.05
C MET A 85 -1.31 1.10 -13.87
N PRO A 86 -1.86 1.09 -15.10
CA PRO A 86 -1.91 -0.11 -15.93
C PRO A 86 -0.50 -0.63 -16.27
N ASP A 87 0.48 0.27 -16.38
CA ASP A 87 1.87 -0.04 -16.71
C ASP A 87 2.76 -0.32 -15.49
N ALA A 88 2.18 -0.54 -14.31
CA ALA A 88 2.90 -0.86 -13.08
C ALA A 88 2.86 -2.39 -12.82
N PRO A 89 3.84 -3.20 -13.30
CA PRO A 89 3.68 -4.65 -13.31
C PRO A 89 3.98 -5.31 -11.96
N TYR A 90 4.79 -4.66 -11.11
CA TYR A 90 5.48 -5.29 -9.99
C TYR A 90 4.63 -5.39 -8.74
N TYR A 91 4.77 -6.47 -7.96
CA TYR A 91 4.20 -6.51 -6.62
C TYR A 91 4.89 -5.50 -5.69
N GLY A 92 4.20 -5.07 -4.64
CA GLY A 92 4.69 -4.08 -3.69
C GLY A 92 3.74 -3.91 -2.52
N HIS A 93 4.06 -2.96 -1.66
CA HIS A 93 3.32 -2.61 -0.46
C HIS A 93 3.11 -1.11 -0.40
N VAL A 94 2.20 -0.71 0.50
CA VAL A 94 1.90 0.69 0.77
C VAL A 94 2.10 0.98 2.25
N SER A 95 2.78 2.08 2.53
CA SER A 95 2.96 2.66 3.86
C SER A 95 2.63 4.15 3.84
N ALA A 96 2.37 4.72 5.01
CA ALA A 96 2.18 6.16 5.15
C ALA A 96 3.54 6.88 5.30
N MET A 97 3.63 8.11 4.82
CA MET A 97 4.78 9.00 5.02
C MET A 97 4.39 10.14 5.96
N GLN A 98 5.13 10.32 7.06
CA GLN A 98 4.86 11.41 7.98
C GLN A 98 5.29 12.77 7.38
N GLY A 99 4.42 13.77 7.50
CA GLY A 99 4.68 15.13 7.02
C GLY A 99 4.63 15.31 5.49
N LYS A 100 4.17 14.29 4.74
CA LYS A 100 3.93 14.39 3.29
C LYS A 100 2.58 13.75 2.95
N GLU A 101 1.82 14.36 2.04
CA GLU A 101 0.63 13.76 1.43
C GLU A 101 1.04 12.76 0.34
N ALA A 102 1.67 11.65 0.75
CA ALA A 102 2.19 10.64 -0.15
C ALA A 102 2.03 9.21 0.39
N LEU A 103 1.80 8.28 -0.53
CA LEU A 103 2.03 6.86 -0.31
C LEU A 103 3.53 6.59 -0.38
N LEU A 104 4.03 5.76 0.53
CA LEU A 104 5.37 5.18 0.46
C LEU A 104 5.27 3.77 -0.15
N LEU A 105 5.96 3.56 -1.27
CA LEU A 105 5.91 2.32 -2.05
C LEU A 105 7.31 1.68 -2.14
N ASP A 106 7.37 0.36 -2.27
CA ASP A 106 8.60 -0.44 -2.43
C ASP A 106 8.58 -1.38 -3.63
N GLY A 107 7.70 -1.09 -4.58
CA GLY A 107 7.31 -2.03 -5.61
C GLY A 107 6.45 -1.30 -6.63
N ASN A 108 5.34 -1.92 -7.02
CA ASN A 108 4.27 -1.36 -7.86
C ASN A 108 4.78 -0.68 -9.15
N VAL A 109 5.28 0.54 -9.03
CA VAL A 109 5.85 1.38 -10.09
C VAL A 109 7.31 1.02 -10.45
N SER A 110 8.04 0.30 -9.59
CA SER A 110 9.40 -0.19 -9.84
C SER A 110 9.66 -1.47 -9.05
N ASP A 111 10.52 -2.36 -9.53
CA ASP A 111 10.94 -3.57 -8.78
C ASP A 111 12.09 -3.33 -7.81
N ASN A 112 12.68 -2.13 -7.78
CA ASN A 112 13.89 -1.87 -7.00
C ASN A 112 13.88 -0.57 -6.19
N LEU A 113 12.85 0.27 -6.36
CA LEU A 113 12.87 1.62 -5.81
C LEU A 113 11.85 1.79 -4.69
N LEU A 114 12.30 2.43 -3.61
CA LEU A 114 11.44 3.14 -2.69
C LEU A 114 11.00 4.44 -3.34
N THR A 115 9.69 4.68 -3.39
CA THR A 115 9.12 5.87 -4.02
C THR A 115 8.05 6.53 -3.15
N TRP A 116 7.94 7.84 -3.27
CA TRP A 116 6.74 8.56 -2.87
C TRP A 116 5.81 8.68 -4.07
N LEU A 117 4.54 8.33 -3.87
CA LEU A 117 3.46 8.72 -4.77
C LEU A 117 2.62 9.77 -4.06
N TYR A 118 2.72 11.02 -4.51
CA TYR A 118 1.95 12.12 -3.97
C TYR A 118 0.50 12.06 -4.46
N HIS A 119 -0.43 12.30 -3.54
CA HIS A 119 -1.87 12.25 -3.80
C HIS A 119 -2.55 13.61 -3.60
N ASP A 120 -1.79 14.70 -3.76
CA ASP A 120 -2.22 16.09 -3.63
C ASP A 120 -2.91 16.61 -4.91
N GLY A 121 -2.62 16.02 -6.08
CA GLY A 121 -3.12 16.45 -7.39
C GLY A 121 -4.01 15.44 -8.13
N GLU A 122 -4.53 15.87 -9.29
CA GLU A 122 -5.30 15.00 -10.20
C GLU A 122 -4.41 13.95 -10.89
N LEU A 123 -3.15 14.29 -11.13
CA LEU A 123 -2.16 13.38 -11.72
C LEU A 123 -1.25 12.84 -10.63
N ALA A 124 -0.90 11.55 -10.75
CA ALA A 124 0.07 10.95 -9.87
C ALA A 124 1.45 11.58 -10.11
N ARG A 125 2.07 12.07 -9.04
CA ARG A 125 3.45 12.52 -9.05
C ARG A 125 4.29 11.55 -8.24
N ILE A 126 5.33 11.01 -8.86
CA ILE A 126 6.22 10.02 -8.26
C ILE A 126 7.60 10.63 -8.05
N GLU A 127 8.19 10.39 -6.89
CA GLU A 127 9.55 10.78 -6.55
C GLU A 127 10.33 9.58 -6.02
N VAL A 128 11.56 9.42 -6.51
CA VAL A 128 12.45 8.32 -6.10
C VAL A 128 13.17 8.71 -4.81
N ILE A 129 13.17 7.80 -3.85
CA ILE A 129 13.83 7.98 -2.55
C ILE A 129 15.19 7.27 -2.56
N ALA A 130 15.17 5.96 -2.81
CA ALA A 130 16.35 5.10 -2.75
C ALA A 130 16.08 3.78 -3.47
N ALA A 131 17.14 3.05 -3.81
CA ALA A 131 17.04 1.66 -4.23
C ALA A 131 17.14 0.72 -3.02
N HIS A 132 16.24 -0.28 -2.92
CA HIS A 132 16.29 -1.27 -1.85
C HIS A 132 17.13 -2.50 -2.20
N ASN A 133 17.39 -2.75 -3.49
CA ASN A 133 18.28 -3.81 -4.02
C ASN A 133 17.99 -5.19 -3.41
N THR A 134 16.70 -5.52 -3.25
CA THR A 134 16.28 -6.79 -2.67
C THR A 134 16.19 -7.85 -3.75
N GLU A 135 16.70 -9.05 -3.48
CA GLU A 135 16.48 -10.24 -4.28
C GLU A 135 15.08 -10.79 -3.96
N TRP A 136 14.04 -10.32 -4.66
CA TRP A 136 12.65 -10.74 -4.43
C TRP A 136 12.50 -12.27 -4.50
N GLY A 137 11.78 -12.84 -3.53
CA GLY A 137 11.49 -14.28 -3.48
C GLY A 137 12.69 -15.17 -3.17
N SER A 138 13.86 -14.59 -2.86
CA SER A 138 15.07 -15.36 -2.50
C SER A 138 14.99 -16.03 -1.12
N LEU A 139 14.08 -15.57 -0.26
CA LEU A 139 13.80 -16.13 1.06
C LEU A 139 12.31 -16.48 1.21
N PRO A 140 11.95 -17.48 2.04
CA PRO A 140 10.57 -17.91 2.22
C PRO A 140 9.63 -16.79 2.68
N GLY A 141 8.42 -16.80 2.13
CA GLY A 141 7.37 -15.87 2.50
C GLY A 141 7.72 -14.41 2.16
N GLN A 142 7.45 -13.51 3.09
CA GLN A 142 7.66 -12.06 2.92
C GLN A 142 9.05 -11.60 3.40
N THR A 143 9.94 -12.53 3.77
CA THR A 143 11.23 -12.19 4.39
C THR A 143 12.13 -11.36 3.48
N SER A 144 11.94 -11.49 2.16
CA SER A 144 12.67 -10.73 1.14
C SER A 144 12.04 -9.37 0.77
N HIS A 145 10.89 -9.05 1.36
CA HIS A 145 10.10 -7.87 0.97
C HIS A 145 10.57 -6.63 1.73
N PRO A 146 10.74 -5.47 1.07
CA PRO A 146 11.29 -4.29 1.71
C PRO A 146 10.43 -3.74 2.86
N HIS A 147 9.09 -3.74 2.73
CA HIS A 147 8.19 -3.30 3.81
C HIS A 147 8.61 -1.96 4.45
N PRO A 148 8.73 -0.89 3.66
CA PRO A 148 9.28 0.36 4.14
C PRO A 148 8.33 1.01 5.14
N LEU A 149 8.87 1.55 6.23
CA LEU A 149 8.12 2.25 7.27
C LEU A 149 8.78 3.59 7.57
N CYS A 150 7.97 4.64 7.65
CA CYS A 150 8.41 5.99 8.01
C CYS A 150 8.56 6.13 9.53
N ALA A 151 9.62 6.80 9.98
CA ALA A 151 9.78 7.19 11.37
C ALA A 151 8.76 8.28 11.77
N PRO A 152 8.33 8.36 13.04
CA PRO A 152 7.33 9.34 13.50
C PRO A 152 7.75 10.82 13.35
N ASP A 153 9.03 11.09 13.17
CA ASP A 153 9.55 12.44 12.92
C ASP A 153 9.66 12.77 11.42
N GLY A 154 9.32 11.83 10.54
CA GLY A 154 9.36 11.98 9.09
C GLY A 154 10.77 12.04 8.48
N ARG A 155 11.84 11.80 9.25
CA ARG A 155 13.23 11.99 8.79
C ARG A 155 13.92 10.72 8.30
N TRP A 156 13.35 9.56 8.60
CA TRP A 156 13.93 8.27 8.29
C TRP A 156 12.89 7.31 7.75
N ILE A 157 13.34 6.40 6.89
CA ILE A 157 12.57 5.25 6.44
C ILE A 157 13.41 4.00 6.72
N SER A 158 12.84 3.04 7.46
CA SER A 158 13.40 1.70 7.62
C SER A 158 12.81 0.73 6.61
N PHE A 159 13.60 -0.19 6.10
CA PHE A 159 13.14 -1.21 5.16
C PHE A 159 14.05 -2.44 5.22
N ASN A 160 13.55 -3.60 4.80
CA ASN A 160 14.36 -4.79 4.62
C ASN A 160 15.07 -4.76 3.26
N THR A 161 16.26 -5.32 3.20
CA THR A 161 16.98 -5.61 1.97
C THR A 161 17.52 -7.03 2.05
N THR A 162 17.30 -7.82 1.00
CA THR A 162 17.77 -9.20 0.97
C THR A 162 18.79 -9.38 -0.13
N GLN A 163 19.96 -9.87 0.24
CA GLN A 163 21.03 -10.21 -0.68
C GLN A 163 21.74 -11.47 -0.21
N LYS A 164 22.11 -12.36 -1.13
CA LYS A 164 22.95 -13.54 -0.84
C LYS A 164 22.37 -14.43 0.27
N GLY A 165 21.05 -14.63 0.26
CA GLY A 165 20.36 -15.52 1.20
C GLY A 165 20.21 -14.99 2.62
N ARG A 166 20.34 -13.68 2.84
CA ARG A 166 20.11 -13.02 4.13
C ARG A 166 19.29 -11.75 3.94
N SER A 167 18.33 -11.52 4.85
CA SER A 167 17.58 -10.27 4.96
C SER A 167 18.14 -9.44 6.10
N ASP A 168 18.39 -8.15 5.84
CA ASP A 168 18.88 -7.16 6.77
C ASP A 168 17.94 -5.95 6.80
N VAL A 169 17.93 -5.21 7.91
CA VAL A 169 17.21 -3.94 8.03
C VAL A 169 18.16 -2.80 7.69
N ALA A 170 17.77 -1.98 6.72
CA ALA A 170 18.44 -0.76 6.33
C ALA A 170 17.59 0.47 6.70
N VAL A 171 18.24 1.63 6.74
CA VAL A 171 17.57 2.93 6.92
C VAL A 171 18.08 3.93 5.90
N VAL A 172 17.20 4.80 5.43
CA VAL A 172 17.54 5.94 4.58
C VAL A 172 16.98 7.23 5.20
N ARG A 173 17.77 8.31 5.11
CA ARG A 173 17.35 9.65 5.54
C ARG A 173 16.60 10.35 4.42
N VAL A 174 15.54 11.07 4.76
CA VAL A 174 14.65 11.77 3.81
C VAL A 174 14.34 13.20 4.22
#